data_AF-A0A962WCT8-F1
#
_entry.id   AF-A0A962WCT8-F1
#
_cell.length_a   1.000
_cell.length_b   1.000
_cell.length_c   1.000
_cell.angle_alpha   90.00
_cell.angle_beta   90.00
_cell.angle_gamma   90.00
#
_symmetry.space_group_name_H-M   'P 1'
#
loop_
_entity.id
_entity.type
_entity.pdbx_description
1 polymer ?
#
loop_
_entity_poly.entity_id
_entity_poly.type
_entity_poly.pdbx_seq_one_letter_code
_entity_poly.pdbx_strand_id
1 'polypeptide(L)'
;MIKPHGSNELKPLFVHDAEKHDALMHEAAGLKSIVISCAAVGNDLQLGGGYYTPMSGYMKKVDALATAEKMVMTDSTPDSVPEGANVLMDYYQALDAGK
;
A
#
# COMPACT_ATOMS: atom_id res chain seq x y z
N MET A 1 -7.20 -14.70 -19.22
CA MET A 1 -6.63 -13.80 -18.19
C MET A 1 -6.97 -14.40 -16.81
N ILE A 2 -6.01 -14.47 -15.89
CA ILE A 2 -6.23 -15.02 -14.54
C ILE A 2 -6.93 -13.96 -13.69
N LYS A 3 -7.88 -14.36 -12.83
CA LYS A 3 -8.58 -13.42 -11.95
C LYS A 3 -7.61 -12.83 -10.91
N PRO A 4 -7.76 -11.54 -10.56
CA PRO A 4 -7.03 -10.93 -9.46
C PRO A 4 -7.26 -11.67 -8.15
N HIS A 5 -6.26 -11.62 -7.28
CA HIS A 5 -6.32 -12.27 -5.99
C HIS A 5 -7.41 -11.66 -5.10
N GLY A 6 -8.27 -12.49 -4.50
CA GLY A 6 -9.32 -12.03 -3.59
C GLY A 6 -10.37 -11.07 -4.19
N SER A 7 -10.42 -10.90 -5.52
CA SER A 7 -11.32 -9.96 -6.21
C SER A 7 -11.67 -10.43 -7.63
N ASN A 8 -12.72 -9.87 -8.22
CA ASN A 8 -13.00 -10.05 -9.66
C ASN A 8 -12.22 -9.05 -10.53
N GLU A 9 -11.72 -7.96 -9.94
CA GLU A 9 -11.05 -6.85 -10.61
C GLU A 9 -9.83 -6.37 -9.82
N LEU A 10 -8.86 -5.77 -10.52
CA LEU A 10 -7.72 -5.12 -9.87
C LEU A 10 -8.21 -3.93 -9.05
N LYS A 11 -7.51 -3.63 -7.97
CA LYS A 11 -7.78 -2.50 -7.10
C LYS A 11 -6.62 -1.49 -7.15
N PRO A 12 -6.46 -0.74 -8.25
CA PRO A 12 -5.54 0.39 -8.26
C PRO A 12 -5.99 1.43 -7.24
N LEU A 13 -5.03 2.01 -6.52
CA LEU A 13 -5.29 3.08 -5.55
C LEU A 13 -5.03 4.47 -6.13
N PHE A 14 -4.51 4.54 -7.36
CA PHE A 14 -4.37 5.80 -8.09
C PHE A 14 -5.74 6.38 -8.44
N VAL A 15 -5.93 7.67 -8.15
CA VAL A 15 -7.18 8.37 -8.46
C VAL A 15 -7.12 8.87 -9.90
N HIS A 16 -7.80 8.16 -10.80
CA HIS A 16 -7.84 8.47 -12.23
C HIS A 16 -8.77 9.64 -12.61
N ASP A 17 -9.73 9.96 -11.76
CA ASP A 17 -10.62 11.09 -11.94
C ASP A 17 -9.85 12.40 -11.73
N ALA A 18 -9.76 13.22 -12.79
CA ALA A 18 -8.89 14.39 -12.79
C ALA A 18 -9.27 15.43 -11.74
N GLU A 19 -10.57 15.68 -11.54
CA GLU A 19 -11.05 16.66 -10.55
C GLU A 19 -10.74 16.21 -9.12
N LYS A 20 -10.98 14.93 -8.81
CA LYS A 20 -10.63 14.36 -7.50
C LYS A 20 -9.13 14.30 -7.29
N HIS A 21 -8.38 13.94 -8.32
CA HIS A 21 -6.92 13.92 -8.28
C HIS A 21 -6.37 15.31 -7.94
N ASP A 22 -6.82 16.35 -8.62
CA ASP A 22 -6.36 17.72 -8.40
C ASP A 22 -6.73 18.24 -7.01
N ALA A 23 -7.94 17.90 -6.52
CA ALA A 23 -8.35 18.21 -5.15
C ALA A 23 -7.44 17.54 -4.11
N LEU A 24 -7.11 16.26 -4.30
CA LEU A 24 -6.21 15.52 -3.42
C LEU A 24 -4.77 16.05 -3.48
N MET A 25 -4.29 16.45 -4.66
CA MET A 25 -2.97 17.09 -4.81
C MET A 25 -2.92 18.44 -4.08
N HIS A 26 -4.00 19.22 -4.12
CA HIS A 26 -4.10 20.47 -3.37
C HIS A 26 -4.11 20.23 -1.85
N GLU A 27 -4.89 19.25 -1.37
CA GLU A 27 -4.90 18.84 0.04
C GLU A 27 -3.51 18.35 0.50
N ALA A 28 -2.87 17.50 -0.31
CA ALA A 28 -1.56 16.92 0.00
C ALA A 28 -0.46 17.97 0.17
N ALA A 29 -0.54 19.11 -0.53
CA ALA A 29 0.41 20.21 -0.37
C ALA A 29 0.39 20.84 1.04
N GLY A 30 -0.72 20.68 1.78
CA GLY A 30 -0.84 21.13 3.18
C GLY A 30 -0.45 20.07 4.21
N LEU A 31 -0.20 18.82 3.80
CA LEU A 31 0.16 17.74 4.69
C LEU A 31 1.67 17.71 4.97
N LYS A 32 2.04 17.02 6.05
CA LYS A 32 3.45 16.78 6.37
C LYS A 32 4.08 15.92 5.26
N SER A 33 5.10 16.48 4.60
CA SER A 33 5.90 15.73 3.65
C SER A 33 6.86 14.77 4.36
N ILE A 34 7.05 13.60 3.76
CA ILE A 34 8.00 12.58 4.20
C ILE A 34 8.89 12.22 3.03
N VAL A 35 10.20 12.15 3.26
CA VAL A 35 11.16 11.69 2.26
C VAL A 35 11.26 10.18 2.37
N ILE A 36 11.08 9.49 1.25
CA ILE A 36 11.10 8.03 1.18
C ILE A 36 12.26 7.54 0.30
N SER A 37 12.69 6.30 0.53
CA SER A 37 13.74 5.67 -0.26
C SER A 37 13.25 5.31 -1.68
N CYS A 38 14.18 5.04 -2.60
CA CYS A 38 13.81 4.56 -3.94
C CYS A 38 13.05 3.22 -3.90
N ALA A 39 13.37 2.34 -2.93
CA ALA A 39 12.66 1.09 -2.73
C ALA A 39 11.19 1.33 -2.34
N ALA A 40 10.96 2.29 -1.43
CA ALA A 40 9.63 2.71 -1.03
C ALA A 40 8.81 3.25 -2.20
N VAL A 41 9.39 4.12 -3.04
CA VAL A 41 8.72 4.60 -4.26
C VAL A 41 8.29 3.44 -5.18
N GLY A 42 9.13 2.41 -5.32
CA GLY A 42 8.80 1.23 -6.11
C GLY A 42 7.62 0.43 -5.55
N ASN A 43 7.53 0.31 -4.23
CA ASN A 43 6.41 -0.36 -3.55
C ASN A 43 5.12 0.47 -3.63
N ASP A 44 5.23 1.79 -3.54
CA ASP A 44 4.10 2.73 -3.69
C ASP A 44 3.51 2.67 -5.10
N LEU A 45 4.36 2.58 -6.13
CA LEU A 45 3.93 2.44 -7.51
C LEU A 45 3.16 1.12 -7.73
N GLN A 46 3.68 0.01 -7.19
CA GLN A 46 3.02 -1.29 -7.28
C GLN A 46 1.67 -1.30 -6.55
N LEU A 47 1.61 -0.70 -5.36
CA LEU A 47 0.38 -0.53 -4.60
C LEU A 47 -0.62 0.37 -5.34
N GLY A 48 -0.18 1.51 -5.87
CA GLY A 48 -0.98 2.42 -6.67
C GLY A 48 -1.53 1.77 -7.95
N GLY A 49 -0.74 0.91 -8.58
CA GLY A 49 -1.13 0.13 -9.75
C GLY A 49 -2.02 -1.09 -9.47
N GLY A 50 -2.27 -1.42 -8.21
CA GLY A 50 -3.15 -2.53 -7.82
C GLY A 50 -2.50 -3.91 -7.84
N TYR A 51 -1.16 -4.00 -7.85
CA TYR A 51 -0.42 -5.27 -7.82
C TYR A 51 -0.69 -6.03 -6.52
N TYR A 52 -0.96 -5.30 -5.43
CA TYR A 52 -1.28 -5.87 -4.13
C TYR A 52 -2.79 -6.02 -3.88
N THR A 53 -3.61 -6.14 -4.92
CA THR A 53 -5.04 -6.47 -4.76
C THR A 53 -5.17 -7.71 -3.88
N PRO A 54 -5.96 -7.68 -2.78
CA PRO A 54 -7.06 -6.75 -2.47
C PRO A 54 -6.73 -5.55 -1.54
N MET A 55 -5.46 -5.29 -1.23
CA MET A 55 -5.05 -4.25 -0.27
C MET A 55 -5.58 -2.85 -0.65
N SER A 56 -5.94 -2.06 0.36
CA SER A 56 -6.40 -0.67 0.21
C SER A 56 -5.38 0.38 0.65
N GLY A 57 -4.16 -0.03 0.97
CA GLY A 57 -3.12 0.85 1.50
C GLY A 57 -2.01 0.06 2.17
N TYR A 58 -1.09 0.76 2.85
CA TYR A 58 -0.07 0.12 3.69
C TYR A 58 -0.71 -0.71 4.82
N MET A 59 -0.02 -1.78 5.22
CA MET A 59 -0.45 -2.62 6.34
C MET A 59 -0.41 -1.88 7.67
N LYS A 60 -1.28 -2.29 8.60
CA LYS A 60 -1.17 -1.90 10.00
C LYS A 60 -0.03 -2.69 10.65
N LYS A 61 0.49 -2.18 11.77
CA LYS A 61 1.52 -2.87 12.56
C LYS A 61 1.17 -4.33 12.88
N VAL A 62 -0.08 -4.56 13.29
CA VAL A 62 -0.55 -5.89 13.69
C VAL A 62 -0.60 -6.87 12.51
N ASP A 63 -1.01 -6.39 11.33
CA ASP A 63 -1.06 -7.18 10.10
C ASP A 63 0.35 -7.55 9.61
N ALA A 64 1.29 -6.63 9.75
CA ALA A 64 2.67 -6.91 9.40
C ALA A 64 3.34 -7.91 10.34
N LEU A 65 3.12 -7.79 11.64
CA LEU A 65 3.65 -8.75 12.61
C LEU A 65 3.05 -10.14 12.34
N ALA A 66 1.74 -10.21 12.11
CA ALA A 66 1.07 -11.46 11.74
C ALA A 66 1.59 -12.03 10.42
N THR A 67 1.86 -11.19 9.42
CA THR A 67 2.44 -11.61 8.14
C THR A 67 3.87 -12.13 8.32
N ALA A 68 4.71 -11.42 9.07
CA ALA A 68 6.09 -11.82 9.31
C ALA A 68 6.19 -13.15 10.06
N GLU A 69 5.28 -13.42 10.99
CA GLU A 69 5.28 -14.66 11.79
C GLU A 69 4.57 -15.83 11.10
N LYS A 70 3.46 -15.55 10.40
CA LYS A 70 2.48 -16.57 10.00
C LYS A 70 1.99 -16.43 8.56
N MET A 71 2.48 -15.43 7.81
CA MET A 71 2.09 -15.16 6.43
C MET A 71 0.57 -14.93 6.27
N VAL A 72 -0.06 -14.28 7.26
CA VAL A 72 -1.48 -13.92 7.25
C VAL A 72 -1.69 -12.48 7.71
N MET A 73 -2.67 -11.77 7.14
CA MET A 73 -3.15 -10.49 7.70
C MET A 73 -4.41 -10.73 8.53
N THR A 74 -4.67 -9.90 9.54
CA THR A 74 -5.80 -10.09 10.47
C THR A 74 -7.15 -9.89 9.80
N ASP A 75 -7.18 -9.08 8.74
CA ASP A 75 -8.39 -8.75 7.96
C ASP A 75 -8.46 -9.51 6.62
N SER A 76 -7.62 -10.52 6.40
CA SER A 76 -7.49 -11.22 5.11
C SER A 76 -7.97 -12.68 5.11
N THR A 77 -8.49 -13.15 3.98
CA THR A 77 -8.70 -14.57 3.69
C THR A 77 -7.35 -15.31 3.62
N PRO A 78 -7.26 -16.60 3.98
CA PRO A 78 -6.00 -17.35 4.12
C PRO A 78 -5.04 -17.30 2.91
N ASP A 79 -5.55 -17.00 1.72
CA ASP A 79 -4.77 -17.04 0.48
C ASP A 79 -3.96 -15.75 0.20
N SER A 80 -3.97 -14.75 1.10
CA SER A 80 -3.63 -13.34 0.77
C SER A 80 -2.18 -12.87 0.94
N VAL A 81 -1.19 -13.72 1.22
CA VAL A 81 0.17 -13.18 1.45
C VAL A 81 1.32 -14.03 0.90
N PRO A 82 2.15 -13.42 0.03
CA PRO A 82 3.56 -13.28 0.39
C PRO A 82 4.23 -11.90 0.18
N GLU A 83 3.65 -10.93 -0.53
CA GLU A 83 4.44 -9.77 -1.04
C GLU A 83 4.27 -8.45 -0.28
N GLY A 84 3.32 -8.36 0.66
CA GLY A 84 3.07 -7.11 1.38
C GLY A 84 4.12 -6.77 2.47
N ALA A 85 5.00 -7.69 2.84
CA ALA A 85 5.98 -7.46 3.93
C ALA A 85 6.93 -6.28 3.65
N ASN A 86 7.26 -6.02 2.37
CA ASN A 86 8.13 -4.90 1.99
C ASN A 86 7.44 -3.54 2.12
N VAL A 87 6.14 -3.48 1.82
CA VAL A 87 5.32 -2.27 1.86
C VAL A 87 5.27 -1.67 3.28
N LEU A 88 5.30 -2.50 4.31
CA LEU A 88 5.32 -2.03 5.70
C LEU A 88 6.69 -1.49 6.14
N MET A 89 7.78 -2.13 5.73
CA MET A 89 9.13 -1.69 6.13
C MET A 89 9.40 -0.27 5.62
N ASP A 90 8.90 0.03 4.42
CA ASP A 90 9.02 1.36 3.81
C ASP A 90 8.13 2.40 4.49
N TYR A 91 6.92 2.04 4.95
CA TYR A 91 6.09 2.92 5.78
C TYR A 91 6.79 3.33 7.08
N TYR A 92 7.44 2.40 7.77
CA TYR A 92 8.20 2.71 8.99
C TYR A 92 9.46 3.52 8.71
N GLN A 93 10.18 3.23 7.63
CA GLN A 93 11.31 4.06 7.21
C GLN A 93 10.87 5.49 6.87
N ALA A 94 9.72 5.65 6.20
CA ALA A 94 9.15 6.96 5.87
C ALA A 94 8.71 7.74 7.12
N LEU A 95 8.16 7.06 8.13
CA LEU A 95 7.80 7.66 9.42
C LEU A 95 9.02 8.04 10.27
N ASP A 96 10.08 7.22 10.27
CA ASP A 96 11.31 7.51 11.00
C ASP A 96 12.17 8.58 10.31
N ALA A 97 12.12 8.70 8.98
CA ALA A 97 12.73 9.80 8.22
C ALA A 97 12.03 11.16 8.44
N GLY A 98 10.82 11.16 9.02
CA GLY A 98 10.05 12.35 9.36
C GLY A 98 10.19 12.82 10.81
N LYS A 99 11.11 12.25 11.62
CA LYS A 99 11.45 12.76 12.96
C LYS A 99 12.66 13.69 12.91
#